data_AF-A0A8J6TB49-F1
#
_entry.id   AF-A0A8J6TB49-F1
#
_cell.length_a   1.000
_cell.length_b   1.000
_cell.length_c   1.000
_cell.angle_alpha   90.00
_cell.angle_beta   90.00
_cell.angle_gamma   90.00
#
_symmetry.space_group_name_H-M   'P 1'
#
loop_
_entity.id
_entity.type
_entity.pdbx_description
1 polymer ?
#
loop_
_entity_poly.entity_id
_entity_poly.type
_entity_poly.pdbx_seq_one_letter_code
_entity_poly.pdbx_strand_id
1 'polypeptide(L)'
;MSYKNHLSSAESLVTPYEQTRAGFVALALEKNRKATPYVEEAKALKSLTRKAEKPLQLLNIPEIRSSVLTAAGVSDKALNHLTEEDKTEAIRNLIKNFLEPAGKDFIDELIYRFLLTRGDTMGGSMRNLAGLLGERKFSRTLISTLRVQGKRYSWLHSKSKKWIEYSEDDADIELHLKGLNWITHGEHRTLIYNLIVPLVRKNVDFCLFKSEPEEMIFGNNRNSCHFKHDSYIALGELKAGIDPAGADEHWKTANTALYRIRNAFSLKKLTPKTFFVGAAIEKAMAEEIYEQLLTGILDNAANLTDEDQLVSVSKWLINL
;
A
#
# COMPACT_ATOMS: atom_id res chain seq x y z
N MET A 1 -5.36 -18.87 23.04
CA MET A 1 -5.20 -17.67 22.19
C MET A 1 -4.84 -18.14 20.80
N SER A 2 -5.49 -17.60 19.75
CA SER A 2 -5.38 -18.11 18.37
C SER A 2 -3.98 -18.01 17.77
N TYR A 3 -3.16 -17.04 18.17
CA TYR A 3 -1.78 -16.90 17.66
C TYR A 3 -0.88 -18.09 18.02
N LYS A 4 -1.18 -18.82 19.11
CA LYS A 4 -0.40 -20.00 19.54
C LYS A 4 -0.49 -21.18 18.57
N ASN A 5 -1.38 -21.10 17.57
CA ASN A 5 -1.45 -22.10 16.50
C ASN A 5 -0.25 -22.00 15.55
N HIS A 6 0.44 -20.87 15.49
CA HIS A 6 1.54 -20.62 14.56
C HIS A 6 2.74 -19.87 15.15
N LEU A 7 2.62 -19.31 16.37
CA LEU A 7 3.73 -18.67 17.08
C LEU A 7 4.01 -19.40 18.40
N SER A 8 5.25 -19.83 18.59
CA SER A 8 5.72 -20.42 19.85
C SER A 8 6.56 -19.46 20.69
N SER A 9 7.15 -18.44 20.07
CA SER A 9 7.97 -17.41 20.70
C SER A 9 7.98 -16.13 19.85
N ALA A 10 8.61 -15.06 20.37
CA ALA A 10 8.90 -13.86 19.58
C ALA A 10 9.74 -14.17 18.33
N GLU A 11 10.69 -15.11 18.43
CA GLU A 11 11.55 -15.52 17.32
C GLU A 11 10.75 -16.10 16.14
N SER A 12 9.58 -16.71 16.39
CA SER A 12 8.69 -17.19 15.33
C SER A 12 8.25 -16.08 14.37
N LEU A 13 8.24 -14.82 14.80
CA LEU A 13 7.87 -13.68 13.95
C LEU A 13 9.04 -13.11 13.15
N VAL A 14 10.29 -13.37 13.54
CA VAL A 14 11.46 -12.72 12.94
C VAL A 14 11.61 -13.13 11.49
N THR A 15 11.88 -12.15 10.61
CA THR A 15 12.02 -12.41 9.18
C THR A 15 13.39 -13.03 8.88
N PRO A 16 13.46 -14.24 8.30
CA PRO A 16 14.73 -14.85 7.96
C PRO A 16 15.46 -14.06 6.86
N TYR A 17 16.80 -14.12 6.88
CA TYR A 17 17.64 -13.45 5.89
C TYR A 17 17.27 -13.85 4.44
N GLU A 18 16.94 -15.12 4.22
CA GLU A 18 16.58 -15.65 2.91
C GLU A 18 15.33 -14.97 2.35
N GLN A 19 14.34 -14.70 3.21
CA GLN A 19 13.10 -14.02 2.83
C GLN A 19 13.37 -12.54 2.54
N THR A 20 14.20 -11.90 3.36
CA THR A 20 14.66 -10.52 3.12
C THR A 20 15.36 -10.40 1.77
N ARG A 21 16.34 -11.27 1.50
CA ARG A 21 17.04 -11.36 0.21
C ARG A 21 16.08 -11.59 -0.94
N ALA A 22 15.16 -12.56 -0.83
CA ALA A 22 14.21 -12.87 -1.88
C ALA A 22 13.30 -11.68 -2.21
N GLY A 23 12.80 -10.97 -1.19
CA GLY A 23 11.97 -9.79 -1.42
C GLY A 23 12.74 -8.61 -2.03
N PHE A 24 14.00 -8.38 -1.66
CA PHE A 24 14.83 -7.37 -2.34
C PHE A 24 15.03 -7.69 -3.83
N VAL A 25 15.29 -8.96 -4.16
CA VAL A 25 15.41 -9.39 -5.57
C VAL A 25 14.09 -9.19 -6.32
N ALA A 26 12.97 -9.59 -5.73
CA ALA A 26 11.64 -9.41 -6.35
C ALA A 26 11.31 -7.93 -6.58
N LEU A 27 11.59 -7.05 -5.61
CA LEU A 27 11.39 -5.62 -5.76
C LEU A 27 12.29 -5.01 -6.84
N ALA A 28 13.54 -5.48 -6.98
CA ALA A 28 14.44 -5.02 -8.03
C ALA A 28 13.93 -5.40 -9.43
N LEU A 29 13.40 -6.62 -9.59
CA LEU A 29 12.79 -7.07 -10.85
C LEU A 29 11.56 -6.21 -11.21
N GLU A 30 10.66 -5.98 -10.25
CA GLU A 30 9.50 -5.12 -10.46
C GLU A 30 9.88 -3.67 -10.75
N LYS A 31 10.94 -3.15 -10.10
CA LYS A 31 11.49 -1.82 -10.38
C LYS A 31 11.95 -1.70 -11.83
N ASN A 32 12.69 -2.68 -12.34
CA ASN A 32 13.14 -2.67 -13.74
C ASN A 32 11.96 -2.74 -14.72
N ARG A 33 10.95 -3.57 -14.43
CA ARG A 33 9.73 -3.63 -15.23
C ARG A 33 9.01 -2.28 -15.27
N LYS A 34 8.84 -1.65 -14.09
CA LYS A 34 8.19 -0.34 -13.93
C LYS A 34 9.01 0.85 -14.46
N ALA A 35 10.33 0.69 -14.64
CA ALA A 35 11.18 1.74 -15.20
C ALA A 35 10.95 1.97 -16.69
N THR A 36 10.44 0.97 -17.42
CA THR A 36 10.31 1.02 -18.89
C THR A 36 9.53 2.25 -19.39
N PRO A 37 8.33 2.59 -18.87
CA PRO A 37 7.62 3.80 -19.31
C PRO A 37 8.41 5.09 -19.10
N TYR A 38 9.16 5.23 -18.01
CA TYR A 38 9.96 6.44 -17.74
C TYR A 38 11.11 6.59 -18.74
N VAL A 39 11.74 5.48 -19.13
CA VAL A 39 12.79 5.47 -20.16
C VAL A 39 12.20 5.84 -21.54
N GLU A 40 11.03 5.29 -21.87
CA GLU A 40 10.35 5.62 -23.14
C GLU A 40 9.86 7.09 -23.17
N GLU A 41 9.36 7.62 -22.05
CA GLU A 41 9.04 9.06 -21.92
C GLU A 41 10.27 9.94 -22.16
N ALA A 42 11.43 9.57 -21.62
CA ALA A 42 12.67 10.32 -21.83
C ALA A 42 13.14 10.28 -23.30
N LYS A 43 12.99 9.13 -23.99
CA LYS A 43 13.27 9.02 -25.42
C LYS A 43 12.32 9.88 -26.25
N ALA A 44 11.02 9.87 -25.92
CA ALA A 44 10.03 10.70 -26.57
C ALA A 44 10.33 12.20 -26.37
N LEU A 45 10.64 12.62 -25.13
CA LEU A 45 11.06 13.98 -24.80
C LEU A 45 12.28 14.40 -25.63
N LYS A 46 13.30 13.53 -25.70
CA LYS A 46 14.51 13.78 -26.51
C LYS A 46 14.18 14.00 -27.98
N SER A 47 13.21 13.26 -28.52
CA SER A 47 12.77 13.44 -29.91
C SER A 47 12.01 14.76 -30.11
N LEU A 48 11.17 15.16 -29.15
CA LEU A 48 10.38 16.38 -29.23
C LEU A 48 11.23 17.65 -29.06
N THR A 49 12.31 17.57 -28.27
CA THR A 49 13.20 18.71 -27.99
C THR A 49 14.18 19.02 -29.10
N ARG A 50 14.40 18.10 -30.06
CA ARG A 50 15.28 18.32 -31.23
C ARG A 50 14.90 19.51 -32.10
N LYS A 51 13.65 19.99 -32.01
CA LYS A 51 13.19 21.20 -32.71
C LYS A 51 13.77 22.49 -32.13
N ALA A 52 14.32 22.45 -30.91
CA ALA A 52 15.00 23.59 -30.31
C ALA A 52 16.49 23.56 -30.70
N GLU A 53 16.94 24.63 -31.33
CA GLU A 53 18.36 24.91 -31.61
C GLU A 53 19.06 25.57 -30.41
N LYS A 54 18.30 26.24 -29.54
CA LYS A 54 18.80 26.94 -28.35
C LYS A 54 17.96 26.63 -27.11
N PRO A 55 18.57 26.55 -25.91
CA PRO A 55 17.86 26.28 -24.65
C PRO A 55 16.61 27.13 -24.41
N LEU A 56 16.68 28.45 -24.68
CA LEU A 56 15.54 29.37 -24.49
C LEU A 56 14.30 29.02 -25.33
N GLN A 57 14.48 28.35 -26.47
CA GLN A 57 13.36 27.94 -27.33
C GLN A 57 12.48 26.87 -26.68
N LEU A 58 12.99 26.14 -25.68
CA LEU A 58 12.22 25.14 -24.93
C LEU A 58 11.00 25.76 -24.21
N LEU A 59 11.06 27.04 -23.86
CA LEU A 59 9.93 27.77 -23.26
C LEU A 59 8.73 27.90 -24.21
N ASN A 60 8.99 27.83 -25.52
CA ASN A 60 8.00 28.07 -26.57
C ASN A 60 7.42 26.77 -27.15
N ILE A 61 7.68 25.62 -26.53
CA ILE A 61 7.15 24.31 -26.95
C ILE A 61 6.14 23.85 -25.88
N PRO A 62 4.85 24.16 -26.04
CA PRO A 62 3.84 23.86 -25.02
C PRO A 62 3.74 22.38 -24.69
N GLU A 63 3.96 21.50 -25.67
CA GLU A 63 3.79 20.05 -25.55
C GLU A 63 4.79 19.41 -24.57
N ILE A 64 5.95 20.04 -24.36
CA ILE A 64 6.99 19.52 -23.46
C ILE A 64 7.08 20.29 -22.14
N ARG A 65 6.27 21.34 -21.93
CA ARG A 65 6.39 22.24 -20.78
C ARG A 65 6.39 21.49 -19.45
N SER A 66 5.51 20.50 -19.29
CA SER A 66 5.45 19.67 -18.09
C SER A 66 6.74 18.88 -17.86
N SER A 67 7.31 18.29 -18.91
CA SER A 67 8.57 17.54 -18.82
C SER A 67 9.77 18.45 -18.54
N VAL A 68 9.79 19.67 -19.08
CA VAL A 68 10.84 20.65 -18.78
C VAL A 68 10.73 21.13 -17.32
N LEU A 69 9.51 21.29 -16.79
CA LEU A 69 9.31 21.55 -15.35
C LEU A 69 9.82 20.40 -14.48
N THR A 70 9.56 19.15 -14.87
CA THR A 70 10.13 17.99 -14.17
C THR A 70 11.66 18.04 -14.20
N ALA A 71 12.28 18.35 -15.34
CA ALA A 71 13.74 18.51 -15.44
C ALA A 71 14.28 19.69 -14.62
N ALA A 72 13.45 20.70 -14.34
CA ALA A 72 13.78 21.80 -13.44
C ALA A 72 13.74 21.40 -11.96
N GLY A 73 13.48 20.12 -11.64
CA GLY A 73 13.40 19.60 -10.28
C GLY A 73 12.03 19.76 -9.62
N VAL A 74 11.00 20.16 -10.37
CA VAL A 74 9.66 20.34 -9.83
C VAL A 74 8.93 18.99 -9.85
N SER A 75 8.69 18.43 -8.66
CA SER A 75 7.92 17.19 -8.50
C SER A 75 6.42 17.40 -8.74
N ASP A 76 5.69 16.31 -9.04
CA ASP A 76 4.24 16.34 -9.22
C ASP A 76 3.50 16.89 -7.98
N LYS A 77 4.07 16.68 -6.77
CA LYS A 77 3.54 17.24 -5.53
C LYS A 77 3.76 18.74 -5.44
N ALA A 78 4.95 19.21 -5.80
CA ALA A 78 5.31 20.63 -5.76
C ALA A 78 4.48 21.45 -6.76
N LEU A 79 4.12 20.88 -7.93
CA LEU A 79 3.33 21.57 -8.96
C LEU A 79 2.00 22.15 -8.43
N ASN A 80 1.38 21.51 -7.43
CA ASN A 80 0.12 21.96 -6.84
C ASN A 80 0.26 23.19 -5.92
N HIS A 81 1.49 23.60 -5.63
CA HIS A 81 1.81 24.72 -4.74
C HIS A 81 2.44 25.92 -5.46
N LEU A 82 2.63 25.83 -6.78
CA LEU A 82 3.33 26.84 -7.58
C LEU A 82 2.38 27.55 -8.53
N THR A 83 2.57 28.87 -8.66
CA THR A 83 1.92 29.70 -9.68
C THR A 83 2.52 29.44 -11.07
N GLU A 84 1.90 29.97 -12.13
CA GLU A 84 2.48 29.86 -13.48
C GLU A 84 3.76 30.69 -13.63
N GLU A 85 3.88 31.78 -12.87
CA GLU A 85 5.06 32.60 -12.76
C GLU A 85 6.22 31.78 -12.15
N ASP A 86 5.99 31.14 -11.01
CA ASP A 86 6.98 30.29 -10.32
C ASP A 86 7.46 29.14 -11.23
N LYS A 87 6.52 28.49 -11.93
CA LYS A 87 6.83 27.43 -12.89
C LYS A 87 7.71 27.95 -14.01
N THR A 88 7.38 29.11 -14.57
CA THR A 88 8.16 29.71 -15.65
C THR A 88 9.56 30.12 -15.17
N GLU A 89 9.67 30.65 -13.96
CA GLU A 89 10.95 30.97 -13.33
C GLU A 89 11.80 29.73 -13.09
N ALA A 90 11.22 28.62 -12.63
CA ALA A 90 11.92 27.35 -12.46
C ALA A 90 12.54 26.86 -13.79
N ILE A 91 11.79 26.94 -14.90
CA ILE A 91 12.31 26.59 -16.23
C ILE A 91 13.44 27.55 -16.64
N ARG A 92 13.30 28.86 -16.42
CA ARG A 92 14.35 29.84 -16.74
C ARG A 92 15.63 29.57 -15.95
N ASN A 93 15.51 29.22 -14.67
CA ASN A 93 16.64 28.85 -13.83
C ASN A 93 17.31 27.56 -14.30
N LEU A 94 16.53 26.54 -14.71
CA LEU A 94 17.07 25.35 -15.36
C LEU A 94 17.88 25.72 -16.62
N ILE A 95 17.31 26.56 -17.48
CA ILE A 95 17.93 26.98 -18.73
C ILE A 95 19.25 27.70 -18.46
N LYS A 96 19.21 28.77 -17.67
CA LYS A 96 20.37 29.64 -17.42
C LYS A 96 21.52 28.91 -16.73
N ASN A 97 21.19 28.08 -15.73
CA ASN A 97 22.21 27.53 -14.85
C ASN A 97 22.76 26.18 -15.34
N PHE A 98 22.06 25.49 -16.25
CA PHE A 98 22.45 24.14 -16.66
C PHE A 98 22.40 23.93 -18.18
N LEU A 99 21.29 24.29 -18.84
CA LEU A 99 21.15 24.00 -20.27
C LEU A 99 22.02 24.92 -21.15
N GLU A 100 22.11 26.21 -20.84
CA GLU A 100 23.01 27.13 -21.54
C GLU A 100 24.50 26.77 -21.33
N PRO A 101 24.98 26.52 -20.09
CA PRO A 101 26.33 26.03 -19.87
C PRO A 101 26.69 24.71 -20.57
N ALA A 102 25.70 23.82 -20.78
CA ALA A 102 25.91 22.55 -21.48
C ALA A 102 26.14 22.73 -23.00
N GLY A 103 25.91 23.92 -23.56
CA GLY A 103 26.19 24.23 -24.96
C GLY A 103 25.48 23.28 -25.93
N LYS A 104 26.24 22.61 -26.79
CA LYS A 104 25.70 21.66 -27.78
C LYS A 104 25.00 20.44 -27.16
N ASP A 105 25.33 20.11 -25.92
CA ASP A 105 24.83 18.92 -25.21
C ASP A 105 23.61 19.24 -24.33
N PHE A 106 23.02 20.44 -24.46
CA PHE A 106 21.91 20.89 -23.62
C PHE A 106 20.67 19.98 -23.67
N ILE A 107 20.44 19.30 -24.79
CA ILE A 107 19.37 18.32 -24.90
C ILE A 107 19.66 17.12 -23.99
N ASP A 108 20.89 16.61 -23.96
CA ASP A 108 21.25 15.50 -23.09
C ASP A 108 21.19 15.91 -21.62
N GLU A 109 21.66 17.12 -21.28
CA GLU A 109 21.54 17.67 -19.93
C GLU A 109 20.08 17.77 -19.47
N LEU A 110 19.17 18.21 -20.35
CA LEU A 110 17.73 18.22 -20.07
C LEU A 110 17.20 16.81 -19.78
N ILE A 111 17.58 15.81 -20.57
CA ILE A 111 17.13 14.43 -20.41
C ILE A 111 17.68 13.80 -19.13
N TYR A 112 18.95 14.04 -18.79
CA TYR A 112 19.54 13.52 -17.55
C TYR A 112 18.83 14.05 -16.31
N ARG A 113 18.53 15.35 -16.29
CA ARG A 113 17.78 15.97 -15.19
C ARG A 113 16.34 15.48 -15.12
N PHE A 114 15.68 15.35 -16.27
CA PHE A 114 14.34 14.76 -16.35
C PHE A 114 14.31 13.36 -15.73
N LEU A 115 15.23 12.47 -16.14
CA LEU A 115 15.33 11.11 -15.63
C LEU A 115 15.69 11.07 -14.14
N LEU A 116 16.59 11.95 -13.68
CA LEU A 116 16.98 12.03 -12.28
C LEU A 116 15.79 12.38 -11.37
N THR A 117 14.99 13.37 -11.76
CA THR A 117 13.77 13.75 -11.02
C THR A 117 12.70 12.67 -11.12
N ARG A 118 12.50 12.05 -12.30
CA ARG A 118 11.59 10.90 -12.47
C ARG A 118 12.02 9.69 -11.65
N GLY A 119 13.31 9.54 -11.36
CA GLY A 119 13.84 8.51 -10.46
C GLY A 119 13.23 8.57 -9.06
N ASP A 120 12.99 9.77 -8.52
CA ASP A 120 12.32 9.94 -7.22
C ASP A 120 10.83 9.59 -7.30
N THR A 121 10.13 10.02 -8.36
CA THR A 121 8.74 9.62 -8.63
C THR A 121 8.60 8.10 -8.70
N MET A 122 9.50 7.43 -9.42
CA MET A 122 9.54 5.97 -9.50
C MET A 122 9.82 5.34 -8.13
N GLY A 123 10.76 5.88 -7.35
CA GLY A 123 11.03 5.44 -5.98
C GLY A 123 9.80 5.52 -5.08
N GLY A 124 9.05 6.62 -5.15
CA GLY A 124 7.75 6.76 -4.48
C GLY A 124 6.72 5.72 -4.92
N SER A 125 6.63 5.45 -6.21
CA SER A 125 5.73 4.43 -6.77
C SER A 125 6.07 3.01 -6.28
N MET A 126 7.36 2.68 -6.18
CA MET A 126 7.82 1.37 -5.71
C MET A 126 7.48 1.11 -4.24
N ARG A 127 7.53 2.14 -3.37
CA ARG A 127 7.09 2.01 -1.96
C ARG A 127 5.61 1.65 -1.86
N ASN A 128 4.77 2.28 -2.68
CA ASN A 128 3.34 1.95 -2.75
C ASN A 128 3.10 0.56 -3.33
N LEU A 129 3.93 0.12 -4.28
CA LEU A 129 3.85 -1.20 -4.88
C LEU A 129 4.10 -2.31 -3.86
N ALA A 130 5.08 -2.16 -2.97
CA ALA A 130 5.33 -3.16 -1.91
C ALA A 130 4.09 -3.36 -1.02
N GLY A 131 3.45 -2.27 -0.59
CA GLY A 131 2.17 -2.30 0.13
C GLY A 131 1.09 -3.08 -0.63
N LEU A 132 0.88 -2.73 -1.92
CA LEU A 132 -0.10 -3.38 -2.78
C LEU A 132 0.19 -4.88 -3.00
N LEU A 133 1.45 -5.26 -3.19
CA LEU A 133 1.85 -6.66 -3.37
C LEU A 133 1.63 -7.48 -2.10
N GLY A 134 1.92 -6.90 -0.92
CA GLY A 134 1.62 -7.54 0.35
C GLY A 134 0.13 -7.74 0.58
N GLU A 135 -0.69 -6.73 0.27
CA GLU A 135 -2.15 -6.83 0.37
C GLU A 135 -2.68 -7.94 -0.56
N ARG A 136 -2.15 -8.04 -1.78
CA ARG A 136 -2.46 -9.11 -2.73
C ARG A 136 -2.08 -10.49 -2.21
N LYS A 137 -0.87 -10.65 -1.68
CA LYS A 137 -0.40 -11.92 -1.09
C LYS A 137 -1.31 -12.36 0.05
N PHE A 138 -1.62 -11.45 0.97
CA PHE A 138 -2.53 -11.73 2.09
C PHE A 138 -3.93 -12.10 1.58
N SER A 139 -4.48 -11.31 0.66
CA SER A 139 -5.81 -11.54 0.08
C SER A 139 -5.91 -12.88 -0.65
N ARG A 140 -4.90 -13.22 -1.45
CA ARG A 140 -4.83 -14.50 -2.16
C ARG A 140 -4.80 -15.66 -1.17
N THR A 141 -4.05 -15.54 -0.08
CA THR A 141 -3.99 -16.55 0.98
C THR A 141 -5.35 -16.69 1.68
N LEU A 142 -6.02 -15.58 1.97
CA LEU A 142 -7.35 -15.58 2.59
C LEU A 142 -8.40 -16.24 1.70
N ILE A 143 -8.43 -15.91 0.41
CA ILE A 143 -9.35 -16.52 -0.57
C ILE A 143 -9.06 -18.02 -0.71
N SER A 144 -7.78 -18.41 -0.83
CA SER A 144 -7.41 -19.82 -0.92
C SER A 144 -7.80 -20.58 0.36
N THR A 145 -7.69 -19.95 1.53
CA THR A 145 -8.12 -20.54 2.81
C THR A 145 -9.64 -20.73 2.86
N LEU A 146 -10.42 -19.76 2.37
CA LEU A 146 -11.89 -19.90 2.21
C LEU A 146 -12.23 -21.09 1.31
N ARG A 147 -11.54 -21.20 0.15
CA ARG A 147 -11.74 -22.30 -0.81
C ARG A 147 -11.42 -23.67 -0.21
N VAL A 148 -10.29 -23.81 0.46
CA VAL A 148 -9.88 -25.07 1.13
C VAL A 148 -10.88 -25.46 2.23
N GLN A 149 -11.52 -24.50 2.88
CA GLN A 149 -12.58 -24.75 3.87
C GLN A 149 -13.97 -24.99 3.25
N GLY A 150 -14.09 -25.00 1.92
CA GLY A 150 -15.37 -25.16 1.22
C GLY A 150 -16.33 -23.98 1.42
N LYS A 151 -15.82 -22.81 1.82
CA LYS A 151 -16.64 -21.61 2.04
C LYS A 151 -16.83 -20.84 0.75
N ARG A 152 -18.09 -20.61 0.39
CA ARG A 152 -18.46 -19.64 -0.63
C ARG A 152 -18.16 -18.22 -0.15
N TYR A 153 -17.78 -17.36 -1.07
CA TYR A 153 -17.54 -15.95 -0.80
C TYR A 153 -18.04 -15.07 -1.94
N SER A 154 -18.16 -13.78 -1.70
CA SER A 154 -18.24 -12.76 -2.73
C SER A 154 -17.11 -11.76 -2.52
N TRP A 155 -16.78 -11.02 -3.56
CA TRP A 155 -15.69 -10.06 -3.53
C TRP A 155 -16.12 -8.73 -4.10
N LEU A 156 -15.61 -7.66 -3.51
CA LEU A 156 -15.92 -6.30 -3.90
C LEU A 156 -14.87 -5.81 -4.89
N HIS A 157 -15.30 -5.47 -6.10
CA HIS A 157 -14.41 -4.95 -7.12
C HIS A 157 -14.01 -3.48 -6.82
N SER A 158 -12.72 -3.19 -6.86
CA SER A 158 -12.14 -1.93 -6.40
C SER A 158 -12.53 -0.70 -7.21
N LYS A 159 -12.76 -0.83 -8.53
CA LYS A 159 -13.24 0.26 -9.40
C LYS A 159 -14.77 0.39 -9.41
N SER A 160 -15.48 -0.67 -9.83
CA SER A 160 -16.95 -0.63 -9.99
C SER A 160 -17.72 -0.57 -8.66
N LYS A 161 -17.08 -0.94 -7.54
CA LYS A 161 -17.70 -1.03 -6.21
C LYS A 161 -18.90 -1.99 -6.17
N LYS A 162 -18.92 -2.98 -7.06
CA LYS A 162 -19.93 -4.03 -7.08
C LYS A 162 -19.40 -5.28 -6.36
N TRP A 163 -20.28 -5.92 -5.60
CA TRP A 163 -20.06 -7.26 -5.09
C TRP A 163 -20.28 -8.27 -6.21
N ILE A 164 -19.36 -9.21 -6.34
CA ILE A 164 -19.34 -10.23 -7.37
C ILE A 164 -19.22 -11.57 -6.64
N GLU A 165 -20.11 -12.51 -6.95
CA GLU A 165 -20.02 -13.87 -6.40
C GLU A 165 -18.74 -14.56 -6.87
N TYR A 166 -18.18 -15.44 -6.03
CA TYR A 166 -17.03 -16.23 -6.45
C TYR A 166 -17.38 -17.13 -7.65
N SER A 167 -16.37 -17.40 -8.47
CA SER A 167 -16.44 -18.35 -9.58
C SER A 167 -15.32 -19.38 -9.43
N GLU A 168 -15.38 -20.47 -10.20
CA GLU A 168 -14.29 -21.47 -10.20
C GLU A 168 -12.97 -20.90 -10.73
N ASP A 169 -13.07 -19.94 -11.66
CA ASP A 169 -11.97 -19.12 -12.13
C ASP A 169 -11.88 -17.84 -11.29
N ASP A 170 -11.11 -17.94 -10.21
CA ASP A 170 -10.86 -16.85 -9.26
C ASP A 170 -9.43 -16.31 -9.34
N ALA A 171 -8.75 -16.60 -10.46
CA ALA A 171 -7.41 -16.10 -10.73
C ALA A 171 -7.40 -14.56 -10.75
N ASP A 172 -6.36 -13.98 -10.18
CA ASP A 172 -6.07 -12.55 -10.22
C ASP A 172 -7.14 -11.62 -9.61
N ILE A 173 -8.14 -12.14 -8.88
CA ILE A 173 -9.15 -11.32 -8.19
C ILE A 173 -8.48 -10.31 -7.25
N GLU A 174 -7.41 -10.69 -6.57
CA GLU A 174 -6.63 -9.83 -5.67
C GLU A 174 -6.06 -8.58 -6.38
N LEU A 175 -5.94 -8.58 -7.71
CA LEU A 175 -5.52 -7.40 -8.47
C LEU A 175 -6.55 -6.26 -8.42
N HIS A 176 -7.82 -6.61 -8.20
CA HIS A 176 -8.97 -5.71 -8.22
C HIS A 176 -9.82 -5.78 -6.95
N LEU A 177 -9.32 -6.38 -5.88
CA LEU A 177 -10.05 -6.56 -4.64
C LEU A 177 -10.14 -5.26 -3.82
N LYS A 178 -11.30 -5.00 -3.24
CA LYS A 178 -11.50 -3.99 -2.18
C LYS A 178 -12.17 -4.55 -0.94
N GLY A 179 -12.68 -5.77 -1.02
CA GLY A 179 -13.31 -6.45 0.09
C GLY A 179 -13.71 -7.88 -0.24
N LEU A 180 -13.97 -8.66 0.81
CA LEU A 180 -14.45 -10.03 0.74
C LEU A 180 -15.64 -10.19 1.68
N ASN A 181 -16.60 -11.00 1.29
CA ASN A 181 -17.69 -11.41 2.15
C ASN A 181 -17.81 -12.93 2.16
N TRP A 182 -18.04 -13.52 3.34
CA TRP A 182 -18.34 -14.93 3.50
C TRP A 182 -19.28 -15.14 4.67
N ILE A 183 -19.75 -16.38 4.85
CA ILE A 183 -20.60 -16.76 5.98
C ILE A 183 -19.83 -17.67 6.93
N THR A 184 -19.91 -17.33 8.22
CA THR A 184 -19.37 -18.15 9.31
C THR A 184 -20.42 -18.23 10.43
N HIS A 185 -20.74 -19.45 10.85
CA HIS A 185 -21.77 -19.72 11.88
C HIS A 185 -23.15 -19.10 11.57
N GLY A 186 -23.54 -19.06 10.29
CA GLY A 186 -24.82 -18.48 9.85
C GLY A 186 -24.84 -16.94 9.78
N GLU A 187 -23.72 -16.28 10.05
CA GLU A 187 -23.60 -14.83 10.01
C GLU A 187 -22.65 -14.37 8.92
N HIS A 188 -22.96 -13.23 8.31
CA HIS A 188 -22.07 -12.61 7.33
C HIS A 188 -20.84 -11.99 7.99
N ARG A 189 -19.72 -12.09 7.27
CA ARG A 189 -18.43 -11.49 7.59
C ARG A 189 -17.99 -10.70 6.38
N THR A 190 -17.90 -9.38 6.53
CA THR A 190 -17.49 -8.46 5.44
C THR A 190 -16.14 -7.85 5.80
N LEU A 191 -15.09 -8.24 5.09
CA LEU A 191 -13.75 -7.63 5.18
C LEU A 191 -13.63 -6.52 4.15
N ILE A 192 -13.19 -5.33 4.57
CA ILE A 192 -12.90 -4.19 3.69
C ILE A 192 -11.47 -3.73 3.92
N TYR A 193 -10.73 -3.54 2.83
CA TYR A 193 -9.34 -3.08 2.86
C TYR A 193 -9.28 -1.56 2.86
N ASN A 194 -8.27 -0.96 3.49
CA ASN A 194 -7.94 0.47 3.44
C ASN A 194 -9.17 1.38 3.63
N LEU A 195 -9.85 1.27 4.77
CA LEU A 195 -11.09 1.99 5.07
C LEU A 195 -10.86 3.09 6.11
N ILE A 196 -11.45 4.27 5.89
CA ILE A 196 -11.49 5.31 6.93
C ILE A 196 -12.49 4.89 8.00
N VAL A 197 -12.00 4.54 9.19
CA VAL A 197 -12.83 4.19 10.33
C VAL A 197 -13.33 5.48 11.00
N PRO A 198 -14.65 5.79 10.99
CA PRO A 198 -15.18 7.08 11.43
C PRO A 198 -14.82 7.45 12.88
N LEU A 199 -14.77 6.44 13.74
CA LEU A 199 -14.50 6.61 15.17
C LEU A 199 -13.07 7.13 15.45
N VAL A 200 -12.08 6.71 14.66
CA VAL A 200 -10.68 7.17 14.78
C VAL A 200 -10.29 8.23 13.74
N ARG A 201 -11.12 8.44 12.70
CA ARG A 201 -10.86 9.35 11.56
C ARG A 201 -9.52 9.08 10.86
N LYS A 202 -9.14 7.80 10.80
CA LYS A 202 -7.91 7.32 10.18
C LYS A 202 -8.24 6.12 9.29
N ASN A 203 -7.40 5.93 8.28
CA ASN A 203 -7.43 4.73 7.46
C ASN A 203 -6.90 3.55 8.27
N VAL A 204 -7.50 2.38 8.11
CA VAL A 204 -7.07 1.11 8.68
C VAL A 204 -7.00 0.09 7.54
N ASP A 205 -5.91 -0.69 7.52
CA ASP A 205 -5.58 -1.57 6.39
C ASP A 205 -6.62 -2.69 6.24
N PHE A 206 -7.08 -3.28 7.35
CA PHE A 206 -8.12 -4.31 7.36
C PHE A 206 -9.25 -3.98 8.34
N CYS A 207 -10.50 -4.01 7.87
CA CYS A 207 -11.69 -3.85 8.70
C CYS A 207 -12.66 -5.01 8.46
N LEU A 208 -12.85 -5.87 9.45
CA LEU A 208 -13.80 -6.98 9.42
C LEU A 208 -15.09 -6.62 10.15
N PHE A 209 -16.22 -6.82 9.50
CA PHE A 209 -17.56 -6.47 9.98
C PHE A 209 -18.46 -7.69 10.12
N LYS A 210 -19.32 -7.66 11.13
CA LYS A 210 -20.54 -8.45 11.23
C LYS A 210 -21.63 -7.73 10.44
N SER A 211 -21.62 -7.89 9.12
CA SER A 211 -22.58 -7.22 8.23
C SER A 211 -22.73 -7.98 6.93
N GLU A 212 -23.88 -7.85 6.30
CA GLU A 212 -24.09 -8.24 4.91
C GLU A 212 -23.22 -7.37 3.97
N PRO A 213 -22.86 -7.87 2.78
CA PRO A 213 -22.05 -7.10 1.83
C PRO A 213 -22.74 -5.80 1.39
N GLU A 214 -24.06 -5.82 1.21
CA GLU A 214 -24.88 -4.68 0.76
C GLU A 214 -24.96 -3.56 1.80
N GLU A 215 -24.75 -3.87 3.08
CA GLU A 215 -24.70 -2.86 4.15
C GLU A 215 -23.41 -2.02 4.08
N MET A 216 -22.39 -2.46 3.33
CA MET A 216 -21.19 -1.66 3.07
C MET A 216 -21.44 -0.72 1.89
N ILE A 217 -21.95 0.47 2.20
CA ILE A 217 -22.24 1.52 1.23
C ILE A 217 -21.07 2.52 1.18
N PHE A 218 -20.54 2.76 -0.03
CA PHE A 218 -19.48 3.74 -0.27
C PHE A 218 -20.03 5.15 -0.52
N GLY A 219 -19.20 6.16 -0.25
CA GLY A 219 -19.59 7.57 -0.29
C GLY A 219 -20.00 8.09 1.08
N ASN A 220 -20.59 9.28 1.13
CA ASN A 220 -20.95 9.94 2.40
C ASN A 220 -22.32 9.45 2.91
N ASN A 221 -22.46 8.13 3.15
CA ASN A 221 -23.68 7.51 3.64
C ASN A 221 -23.52 6.99 5.07
N ARG A 222 -24.15 7.68 6.03
CA ARG A 222 -24.10 7.36 7.46
C ARG A 222 -24.84 6.07 7.84
N ASN A 223 -25.62 5.48 6.93
CA ASN A 223 -26.30 4.20 7.17
C ASN A 223 -25.40 2.99 6.84
N SER A 224 -24.24 3.22 6.23
CA SER A 224 -23.26 2.17 5.93
C SER A 224 -22.75 1.50 7.21
N CYS A 225 -22.48 0.19 7.17
CA CYS A 225 -22.12 -0.59 8.36
C CYS A 225 -20.89 -0.05 9.10
N HIS A 226 -19.92 0.56 8.42
CA HIS A 226 -18.75 1.16 9.05
C HIS A 226 -19.02 2.37 9.98
N PHE A 227 -20.24 2.93 9.97
CA PHE A 227 -20.69 3.91 10.97
C PHE A 227 -21.36 3.25 12.20
N LYS A 228 -21.73 1.96 12.12
CA LYS A 228 -22.26 1.16 13.24
C LYS A 228 -21.09 0.55 14.01
N HIS A 229 -20.64 1.21 15.08
CA HIS A 229 -19.39 0.82 15.78
C HIS A 229 -19.39 -0.61 16.33
N ASP A 230 -20.56 -1.13 16.71
CA ASP A 230 -20.78 -2.49 17.22
C ASP A 230 -20.67 -3.58 16.13
N SER A 231 -20.68 -3.19 14.85
CA SER A 231 -20.47 -4.15 13.75
C SER A 231 -19.01 -4.54 13.55
N TYR A 232 -18.04 -3.80 14.10
CA TYR A 232 -16.62 -4.11 13.93
C TYR A 232 -16.23 -5.35 14.73
N ILE A 233 -15.76 -6.38 14.03
CA ILE A 233 -15.25 -7.63 14.63
C ILE A 233 -13.74 -7.54 14.83
N ALA A 234 -13.01 -7.12 13.79
CA ALA A 234 -11.55 -7.05 13.82
C ALA A 234 -11.00 -5.89 12.99
N LEU A 235 -9.88 -5.34 13.43
CA LEU A 235 -9.16 -4.24 12.81
C LEU A 235 -7.67 -4.59 12.76
N GLY A 236 -7.03 -4.43 11.61
CA GLY A 236 -5.63 -4.85 11.45
C GLY A 236 -4.79 -3.90 10.61
N GLU A 237 -3.49 -3.95 10.86
CA GLU A 237 -2.47 -3.23 10.11
C GLU A 237 -1.59 -4.22 9.32
N LEU A 238 -1.20 -3.81 8.12
CA LEU A 238 -0.29 -4.51 7.21
C LEU A 238 0.93 -3.64 6.93
N LYS A 239 2.13 -4.21 7.08
CA LYS A 239 3.38 -3.57 6.64
C LYS A 239 4.16 -4.55 5.76
N ALA A 240 4.11 -4.31 4.45
CA ALA A 240 4.64 -5.23 3.45
C ALA A 240 6.05 -4.89 2.94
N GLY A 241 6.68 -3.84 3.48
CA GLY A 241 8.06 -3.51 3.17
C GLY A 241 8.99 -4.62 3.65
N ILE A 242 9.94 -5.04 2.81
CA ILE A 242 10.92 -6.09 3.13
C ILE A 242 12.23 -5.54 3.71
N ASP A 243 12.41 -4.22 3.71
CA ASP A 243 13.62 -3.58 4.20
C ASP A 243 13.68 -3.62 5.74
N PRO A 244 14.63 -4.35 6.35
CA PRO A 244 14.74 -4.42 7.81
C PRO A 244 15.05 -3.06 8.44
N ALA A 245 15.70 -2.14 7.72
CA ALA A 245 16.02 -0.81 8.24
C ALA A 245 14.77 0.03 8.56
N GLY A 246 13.66 -0.23 7.84
CA GLY A 246 12.37 0.43 8.07
C GLY A 246 11.44 -0.32 9.01
N ALA A 247 11.77 -1.55 9.42
CA ALA A 247 10.85 -2.45 10.12
C ALA A 247 10.34 -1.85 11.44
N ASP A 248 11.25 -1.37 12.29
CA ASP A 248 10.93 -0.78 13.59
C ASP A 248 10.10 0.52 13.47
N GLU A 249 10.43 1.38 12.50
CA GLU A 249 9.66 2.61 12.24
C GLU A 249 8.22 2.29 11.79
N HIS A 250 8.08 1.31 10.89
CA HIS A 250 6.79 0.85 10.39
C HIS A 250 5.95 0.21 11.50
N TRP A 251 6.57 -0.55 12.40
CA TRP A 251 5.94 -1.10 13.59
C TRP A 251 5.46 -0.01 14.55
N LYS A 252 6.32 0.95 14.93
CA LYS A 252 5.93 2.06 15.82
C LYS A 252 4.72 2.82 15.29
N THR A 253 4.68 3.03 13.97
CA THR A 253 3.54 3.65 13.29
C THR A 253 2.28 2.79 13.40
N ALA A 254 2.37 1.49 13.09
CA ALA A 254 1.26 0.54 13.18
C ALA A 254 0.74 0.40 14.62
N ASN A 255 1.63 0.23 15.59
CA ASN A 255 1.30 0.12 17.01
C ASN A 255 0.56 1.35 17.51
N THR A 256 0.98 2.56 17.09
CA THR A 256 0.26 3.81 17.40
C THR A 256 -1.14 3.82 16.78
N ALA A 257 -1.31 3.33 15.55
CA ALA A 257 -2.62 3.22 14.90
C ALA A 257 -3.54 2.24 15.65
N LEU A 258 -3.03 1.04 16.00
CA LEU A 258 -3.75 0.03 16.77
C LEU A 258 -4.12 0.55 18.18
N TYR A 259 -3.24 1.30 18.84
CA TYR A 259 -3.53 1.96 20.10
C TYR A 259 -4.69 2.95 19.98
N ARG A 260 -4.69 3.81 18.95
CA ARG A 260 -5.81 4.75 18.69
C ARG A 260 -7.13 4.01 18.48
N ILE A 261 -7.10 2.89 17.77
CA ILE A 261 -8.26 2.02 17.57
C ILE A 261 -8.77 1.52 18.92
N ARG A 262 -7.93 0.83 19.70
CA ARG A 262 -8.32 0.27 21.01
C ARG A 262 -8.90 1.34 21.94
N ASN A 263 -8.24 2.50 22.04
CA ASN A 263 -8.72 3.61 22.86
C ASN A 263 -10.07 4.16 22.39
N ALA A 264 -10.25 4.39 21.09
CA ALA A 264 -11.49 4.99 20.62
C ALA A 264 -12.69 4.05 20.78
N PHE A 265 -12.49 2.74 20.56
CA PHE A 265 -13.53 1.72 20.76
C PHE A 265 -13.80 1.46 22.25
N SER A 266 -12.79 1.49 23.12
CA SER A 266 -12.99 1.30 24.57
C SER A 266 -13.84 2.41 25.19
N LEU A 267 -13.74 3.65 24.71
CA LEU A 267 -14.63 4.76 25.08
C LEU A 267 -16.11 4.51 24.71
N LYS A 268 -16.37 3.58 23.79
CA LYS A 268 -17.71 3.09 23.43
C LYS A 268 -18.07 1.76 24.07
N LYS A 269 -17.24 1.24 24.99
CA LYS A 269 -17.35 -0.09 25.61
C LYS A 269 -17.33 -1.23 24.59
N LEU A 270 -16.60 -1.04 23.49
CA LEU A 270 -16.42 -2.01 22.43
C LEU A 270 -14.95 -2.48 22.41
N THR A 271 -14.74 -3.74 22.04
CA THR A 271 -13.42 -4.38 22.04
C THR A 271 -13.22 -5.22 20.76
N PRO A 272 -13.22 -4.59 19.57
CA PRO A 272 -12.91 -5.32 18.35
C PRO A 272 -11.52 -5.93 18.44
N LYS A 273 -11.35 -7.09 17.81
CA LYS A 273 -10.07 -7.79 17.74
C LYS A 273 -9.04 -6.95 17.01
N THR A 274 -7.78 -6.99 17.43
CA THR A 274 -6.69 -6.29 16.75
C THR A 274 -5.60 -7.25 16.31
N PHE A 275 -5.04 -7.02 15.11
CA PHE A 275 -3.96 -7.87 14.60
C PHE A 275 -2.96 -7.11 13.74
N PHE A 276 -1.78 -7.69 13.58
CA PHE A 276 -0.68 -7.12 12.80
C PHE A 276 -0.07 -8.14 11.84
N VAL A 277 0.19 -7.74 10.59
CA VAL A 277 0.90 -8.58 9.61
C VAL A 277 2.08 -7.78 9.06
N GLY A 278 3.29 -8.30 9.19
CA GLY A 278 4.53 -7.62 8.79
C GLY A 278 5.41 -8.48 7.89
N ALA A 279 6.01 -7.93 6.84
CA ALA A 279 6.95 -8.63 5.98
C ALA A 279 8.41 -8.51 6.45
N ALA A 280 8.79 -7.35 6.99
CA ALA A 280 10.04 -7.16 7.72
C ALA A 280 9.72 -7.02 9.20
N ILE A 281 10.13 -8.01 9.98
CA ILE A 281 9.98 -8.07 11.42
C ILE A 281 11.34 -8.39 12.01
N GLU A 282 11.92 -7.41 12.70
CA GLU A 282 13.20 -7.53 13.40
C GLU A 282 12.98 -7.96 14.86
N LYS A 283 14.05 -8.46 15.50
CA LYS A 283 13.98 -9.06 16.83
C LYS A 283 13.32 -8.16 17.90
N ALA A 284 13.71 -6.90 17.99
CA ALA A 284 13.19 -5.99 19.02
C ALA A 284 11.67 -5.77 18.89
N MET A 285 11.18 -5.53 17.67
CA MET A 285 9.74 -5.39 17.44
C MET A 285 9.00 -6.72 17.58
N ALA A 286 9.64 -7.85 17.26
CA ALA A 286 9.05 -9.17 17.47
C ALA A 286 8.79 -9.43 18.97
N GLU A 287 9.73 -9.04 19.84
CA GLU A 287 9.57 -9.10 21.30
C GLU A 287 8.39 -8.24 21.77
N GLU A 288 8.27 -7.00 21.28
CA GLU A 288 7.13 -6.12 21.60
C GLU A 288 5.79 -6.68 21.11
N ILE A 289 5.73 -7.17 19.86
CA ILE A 289 4.52 -7.79 19.30
C ILE A 289 4.12 -9.00 20.13
N TYR A 290 5.08 -9.87 20.47
CA TYR A 290 4.81 -11.07 21.24
C TYR A 290 4.35 -10.76 22.67
N GLU A 291 4.92 -9.74 23.31
CA GLU A 291 4.46 -9.27 24.62
C GLU A 291 3.02 -8.73 24.56
N GLN A 292 2.66 -7.98 23.50
CA GLN A 292 1.27 -7.56 23.29
C GLN A 292 0.31 -8.74 23.08
N LEU A 293 0.76 -9.82 22.45
CA LEU A 293 0.00 -11.06 22.31
C LEU A 293 -0.17 -11.80 23.65
N LEU A 294 0.87 -11.84 24.49
CA LEU A 294 0.83 -12.46 25.82
C LEU A 294 -0.12 -11.71 26.76
N THR A 295 -0.08 -10.39 26.73
CA THR A 295 -0.90 -9.50 27.58
C THR A 295 -2.31 -9.28 27.05
N GLY A 296 -2.62 -9.76 25.84
CA GLY A 296 -3.95 -9.61 25.21
C GLY A 296 -4.22 -8.20 24.66
N ILE A 297 -3.19 -7.36 24.54
CA ILE A 297 -3.27 -6.05 23.87
C ILE A 297 -3.46 -6.22 22.36
N LEU A 298 -2.87 -7.28 21.79
CA LEU A 298 -3.01 -7.70 20.41
C LEU A 298 -3.61 -9.12 20.38
N ASP A 299 -4.54 -9.40 19.48
CA ASP A 299 -5.20 -10.71 19.42
C ASP A 299 -4.47 -11.71 18.52
N ASN A 300 -3.82 -11.22 17.46
CA ASN A 300 -3.06 -12.06 16.54
C ASN A 300 -1.94 -11.30 15.82
N ALA A 301 -0.92 -12.01 15.35
CA ALA A 301 0.11 -11.47 14.48
C ALA A 301 0.64 -12.54 13.52
N ALA A 302 1.22 -12.13 12.40
CA ALA A 302 1.88 -13.04 11.46
C ALA A 302 3.01 -12.35 10.70
N ASN A 303 4.03 -13.12 10.34
CA ASN A 303 5.00 -12.73 9.34
C ASN A 303 4.43 -12.99 7.93
N LEU A 304 4.35 -11.94 7.09
CA LEU A 304 3.84 -12.01 5.71
C LEU A 304 4.71 -12.89 4.79
N THR A 305 5.94 -13.18 5.18
CA THR A 305 6.85 -14.06 4.44
C THR A 305 6.69 -15.53 4.80
N ASP A 306 6.00 -15.84 5.89
CA ASP A 306 5.74 -17.20 6.37
C ASP A 306 4.33 -17.66 5.96
N GLU A 307 4.25 -18.70 5.13
CA GLU A 307 3.00 -19.20 4.56
C GLU A 307 2.08 -19.84 5.61
N ASP A 308 2.64 -20.59 6.56
CA ASP A 308 1.86 -21.26 7.60
C ASP A 308 1.23 -20.26 8.56
N GLN A 309 1.98 -19.20 8.92
CA GLN A 309 1.45 -18.10 9.72
C GLN A 309 0.32 -17.37 9.00
N LEU A 310 0.47 -17.11 7.69
CA LEU A 310 -0.57 -16.47 6.89
C LEU A 310 -1.84 -17.31 6.76
N VAL A 311 -1.72 -18.61 6.54
CA VAL A 311 -2.86 -19.53 6.50
C VAL A 311 -3.53 -19.59 7.88
N SER A 312 -2.75 -19.63 8.97
CA SER A 312 -3.28 -19.67 10.32
C SER A 312 -4.04 -18.39 10.70
N VAL A 313 -3.49 -17.20 10.43
CA VAL A 313 -4.18 -15.92 10.69
C VAL A 313 -5.39 -15.75 9.78
N SER A 314 -5.33 -16.19 8.53
CA SER A 314 -6.46 -16.20 7.60
C SER A 314 -7.59 -17.09 8.12
N LYS A 315 -7.26 -18.31 8.55
CA LYS A 315 -8.22 -19.24 9.18
C LYS A 315 -8.83 -18.64 10.45
N TRP A 316 -8.05 -17.93 11.26
CA TRP A 316 -8.58 -17.23 12.43
C TRP A 316 -9.58 -16.14 12.03
N LEU A 317 -9.22 -15.24 11.10
CA LEU A 317 -10.11 -14.17 10.61
C LEU A 317 -11.41 -14.72 10.01
N ILE A 318 -11.34 -15.80 9.24
CA ILE A 318 -12.51 -16.44 8.64
C ILE A 318 -13.49 -16.94 9.71
N ASN A 319 -12.98 -17.39 10.86
CA ASN A 319 -13.75 -18.05 11.90
C ASN A 319 -14.22 -17.14 13.05
N LEU A 320 -13.75 -15.88 13.10
CA LEU A 320 -14.38 -14.83 13.92
C LEU A 320 -15.85 -14.64 13.49
#